data_AF-A0A962M1L4-F1
#
_entry.id   AF-A0A962M1L4-F1
#
_cell.length_a   1.000
_cell.length_b   1.000
_cell.length_c   1.000
_cell.angle_alpha   90.00
_cell.angle_beta   90.00
_cell.angle_gamma   90.00
#
_symmetry.space_group_name_H-M   'P 1'
#
loop_
_entity.id
_entity.type
_entity.pdbx_description
1 polymer ?
#
loop_
_entity_poly.entity_id
_entity_poly.type
_entity_poly.pdbx_seq_one_letter_code
_entity_poly.pdbx_strand_id
1 'polypeptide(L)'
;MDRMSSKFKAGGLTLIELMITLAILAVTVTAAAPAMQQLVHGSALRTQASRLLDAINLARSEAVLRNIPVTLCPSTMAVSGQPTCAGRFADGWIVFTNRNRDGVVDAESDEVIRAFAALPTGYSLTNLAGTRAASDPITYLPDG
;
A
#
# COMPACT_ATOMS: atom_id res chain seq x y z
N MET A 1 -35.03 14.63 53.82
CA MET A 1 -34.10 14.66 52.67
C MET A 1 -34.87 14.20 51.45
N ASP A 2 -35.59 15.14 50.82
CA ASP A 2 -36.40 14.91 49.62
C ASP A 2 -35.51 14.69 48.41
N ARG A 3 -35.65 13.55 47.74
CA ARG A 3 -35.00 13.28 46.45
C ARG A 3 -35.81 13.97 45.35
N MET A 4 -35.29 15.07 44.84
CA MET A 4 -35.84 15.74 43.66
C MET A 4 -35.54 14.86 42.42
N SER A 5 -36.53 14.03 42.06
CA SER A 5 -36.51 13.20 40.86
C SER A 5 -36.62 14.09 39.63
N SER A 6 -35.49 14.29 38.94
CA SER A 6 -35.42 14.97 37.64
C SER A 6 -36.11 14.12 36.58
N LYS A 7 -37.35 14.45 36.25
CA LYS A 7 -38.05 13.90 35.07
C LYS A 7 -37.42 14.48 33.81
N PHE A 8 -36.64 13.69 33.09
CA PHE A 8 -36.36 13.98 31.68
C PHE A 8 -37.70 13.91 30.93
N LYS A 9 -38.22 15.07 30.54
CA LYS A 9 -39.41 15.20 29.71
C LYS A 9 -39.01 14.77 28.30
N ALA A 10 -39.35 13.53 27.91
CA ALA A 10 -39.17 13.07 26.54
C ALA A 10 -40.18 13.82 25.65
N GLY A 11 -39.73 14.92 25.02
CA GLY A 11 -40.48 15.61 23.98
C GLY A 11 -40.43 14.81 22.67
N GLY A 12 -41.55 14.67 21.98
CA GLY A 12 -41.62 14.07 20.65
C GLY A 12 -41.29 15.07 19.55
N LEU A 13 -40.61 14.61 18.50
CA LEU A 13 -40.35 15.38 17.28
C LEU A 13 -41.65 15.55 16.49
N THR A 14 -41.86 16.74 15.93
CA THR A 14 -42.97 16.95 14.99
C THR A 14 -42.63 16.33 13.63
N LEU A 15 -43.65 15.96 12.85
CA LEU A 15 -43.44 15.39 11.52
C LEU A 15 -42.65 16.33 10.60
N ILE A 16 -42.90 17.64 10.70
CA ILE A 16 -42.19 18.65 9.92
C ILE A 16 -40.72 18.78 10.33
N GLU A 17 -40.41 18.67 11.62
CA GLU A 17 -39.04 18.71 12.13
C GLU A 17 -38.23 17.49 11.68
N LEU A 18 -38.85 16.31 11.67
CA LEU A 18 -38.24 15.12 11.08
C LEU A 18 -37.94 15.31 9.58
N MET A 19 -38.86 15.91 8.82
CA MET A 19 -38.64 16.15 7.40
C MET A 19 -37.50 17.14 7.15
N ILE A 20 -37.42 18.22 7.93
CA ILE A 20 -36.35 19.21 7.80
C ILE A 20 -35.00 18.60 8.19
N THR A 21 -34.93 17.85 9.29
CA THR A 21 -33.69 17.19 9.72
C THR A 21 -33.20 16.18 8.68
N LEU A 22 -34.09 15.38 8.08
CA LEU A 22 -33.74 14.47 7.00
C LEU A 22 -33.29 15.21 5.73
N ALA A 23 -33.92 16.34 5.40
CA ALA A 23 -33.51 17.17 4.27
C ALA A 23 -32.09 17.72 4.47
N ILE A 24 -31.78 18.25 5.66
CA ILE A 24 -30.43 18.72 6.01
C ILE A 24 -29.44 17.55 5.99
N LEU A 25 -29.79 16.41 6.58
CA LEU A 25 -28.96 15.22 6.59
C LEU A 25 -28.60 14.78 5.15
N ALA A 26 -29.59 14.70 4.25
CA ALA A 26 -29.37 14.33 2.85
C ALA A 26 -28.39 15.28 2.14
N VAL A 27 -28.54 16.60 2.35
CA VAL A 27 -27.63 17.60 1.79
C VAL A 27 -26.22 17.45 2.38
N THR A 28 -26.08 17.21 3.68
CA THR A 28 -24.76 17.06 4.32
C THR A 28 -24.02 15.80 3.88
N VAL A 29 -24.72 14.65 3.79
CA VAL A 29 -24.11 13.38 3.36
C VAL A 29 -23.63 13.47 1.91
N THR A 30 -24.44 14.06 1.02
CA THR A 30 -24.05 14.24 -0.38
C THR A 30 -22.86 15.18 -0.54
N ALA A 31 -22.76 16.22 0.28
CA ALA A 31 -21.59 17.11 0.30
C ALA A 31 -20.33 16.44 0.89
N ALA A 32 -20.46 15.50 1.82
CA ALA A 32 -19.34 14.82 2.49
C ALA A 32 -18.73 13.67 1.68
N ALA A 33 -19.51 13.04 0.78
CA ALA A 33 -19.08 11.89 -0.02
C ALA A 33 -17.73 12.07 -0.77
N PRO A 34 -17.47 13.17 -1.51
CA PRO A 34 -16.19 13.32 -2.22
C PRO A 34 -14.98 13.43 -1.28
N ALA A 35 -15.13 14.06 -0.11
CA ALA A 35 -14.05 14.17 0.87
C ALA A 35 -13.66 12.78 1.42
N MET A 36 -14.65 11.92 1.67
CA MET A 36 -14.39 10.55 2.12
C MET A 36 -13.67 9.71 1.06
N GLN A 37 -14.02 9.88 -0.22
CA GLN A 37 -13.31 9.23 -1.33
C GLN A 37 -11.84 9.65 -1.39
N GLN A 38 -11.55 10.95 -1.26
CA GLN A 38 -10.17 11.46 -1.25
C GLN A 38 -9.34 10.87 -0.10
N LEU A 39 -9.93 10.76 1.10
CA LEU A 39 -9.26 10.14 2.25
C LEU A 39 -8.92 8.66 1.98
N VAL A 40 -9.86 7.90 1.40
CA VAL A 40 -9.64 6.49 1.06
C VAL A 40 -8.54 6.37 -0.01
N HIS A 41 -8.59 7.16 -1.08
CA HIS A 41 -7.54 7.14 -2.11
C HIS A 41 -6.16 7.54 -1.56
N GLY A 42 -6.09 8.58 -0.73
CA GLY A 42 -4.84 9.03 -0.11
C GLY A 42 -4.23 7.97 0.82
N SER A 43 -5.04 7.31 1.63
CA SER A 43 -4.58 6.21 2.51
C SER A 43 -4.10 4.99 1.72
N ALA A 44 -4.79 4.64 0.63
CA ALA A 44 -4.39 3.55 -0.25
C ALA A 44 -3.05 3.86 -0.95
N LEU A 45 -2.86 5.09 -1.48
CA LEU A 45 -1.59 5.54 -2.05
C LEU A 45 -0.44 5.43 -1.06
N ARG A 46 -0.62 5.96 0.16
CA ARG A 46 0.40 5.90 1.21
C ARG A 46 0.75 4.46 1.55
N THR A 47 -0.24 3.57 1.64
CA THR A 47 -0.01 2.14 1.89
C THR A 47 0.85 1.50 0.81
N GLN A 48 0.57 1.78 -0.48
CA GLN A 48 1.39 1.23 -1.56
C GLN A 48 2.83 1.78 -1.55
N ALA A 49 3.00 3.07 -1.26
CA ALA A 49 4.32 3.67 -1.12
C ALA A 49 5.12 3.06 0.05
N SER A 50 4.47 2.85 1.21
CA SER A 50 5.07 2.17 2.36
C SER A 50 5.50 0.74 2.01
N ARG A 51 4.68 -0.03 1.27
CA ARG A 51 5.05 -1.39 0.84
C ARG A 51 6.33 -1.43 0.01
N LEU A 52 6.53 -0.44 -0.88
CA LEU A 52 7.76 -0.34 -1.66
C LEU A 52 8.95 0.06 -0.79
N LEU A 53 8.77 1.02 0.12
CA LEU A 53 9.80 1.42 1.07
C LEU A 53 10.22 0.27 1.98
N ASP A 54 9.27 -0.54 2.44
CA ASP A 54 9.54 -1.74 3.24
C ASP A 54 10.39 -2.75 2.46
N ALA A 55 10.10 -2.95 1.17
CA ALA A 55 10.89 -3.83 0.31
C ALA A 55 12.32 -3.33 0.09
N ILE A 56 12.48 -2.01 -0.10
CA ILE A 56 13.79 -1.35 -0.22
C ILE A 56 14.60 -1.51 1.07
N ASN A 57 13.99 -1.20 2.21
CA ASN A 57 14.65 -1.30 3.52
C ASN A 57 15.01 -2.77 3.83
N LEU A 58 14.12 -3.71 3.51
CA LEU A 58 14.39 -5.13 3.63
C LEU A 58 15.60 -5.54 2.80
N ALA A 59 15.63 -5.20 1.51
CA ALA A 59 16.73 -5.54 0.61
C ALA A 59 18.07 -5.00 1.13
N ARG A 60 18.11 -3.72 1.56
CA ARG A 60 19.29 -3.11 2.16
C ARG A 60 19.71 -3.81 3.45
N SER A 61 18.79 -4.05 4.38
CA SER A 61 19.11 -4.69 5.66
C SER A 61 19.63 -6.11 5.46
N GLU A 62 19.04 -6.87 4.54
CA GLU A 62 19.45 -8.24 4.24
C GLU A 62 20.82 -8.28 3.58
N ALA A 63 21.15 -7.30 2.72
CA ALA A 63 22.47 -7.21 2.10
C ALA A 63 23.58 -7.05 3.16
N VAL A 64 23.35 -6.16 4.13
CA VAL A 64 24.28 -5.89 5.24
C VAL A 64 24.34 -7.07 6.20
N LEU A 65 23.19 -7.61 6.64
CA LEU A 65 23.12 -8.70 7.62
C LEU A 65 23.75 -9.99 7.11
N ARG A 66 23.53 -10.32 5.84
CA ARG A 66 24.05 -11.55 5.22
C ARG A 66 25.43 -11.38 4.60
N ASN A 67 25.95 -10.15 4.53
CA ASN A 67 27.20 -9.79 3.87
C ASN A 67 27.29 -10.32 2.42
N ILE A 68 26.16 -10.28 1.71
CA ILE A 68 26.04 -10.67 0.29
C ILE A 68 25.14 -9.66 -0.44
N PRO A 69 25.28 -9.50 -1.76
CA PRO A 69 24.39 -8.61 -2.51
C PRO A 69 22.94 -9.12 -2.48
N VAL A 70 21.99 -8.21 -2.37
CA VAL A 70 20.54 -8.51 -2.38
C VAL A 70 19.86 -7.61 -3.40
N THR A 71 19.00 -8.19 -4.23
CA THR A 71 18.35 -7.49 -5.33
C THR A 71 16.84 -7.44 -5.11
N LEU A 72 16.28 -6.26 -5.36
CA LEU A 72 14.86 -5.99 -5.50
C LEU A 72 14.56 -5.84 -6.98
N CYS A 73 13.73 -6.71 -7.55
CA CYS A 73 13.37 -6.65 -8.97
C CYS A 73 11.85 -6.79 -9.19
N PRO A 74 11.30 -6.23 -10.29
CA PRO A 74 9.94 -6.50 -10.72
C PRO A 74 9.73 -7.99 -10.94
N SER A 75 8.60 -8.52 -10.49
CA SER A 75 8.27 -9.93 -10.69
C SER A 75 6.78 -10.19 -10.47
N THR A 76 6.24 -11.13 -11.23
CA THR A 76 4.88 -11.64 -11.05
C THR A 76 4.82 -12.88 -10.16
N MET A 77 5.91 -13.23 -9.45
CA MET A 77 6.01 -14.43 -8.60
C MET A 77 4.83 -14.61 -7.63
N ALA A 78 4.27 -13.51 -7.10
CA ALA A 78 3.11 -13.57 -6.20
C ALA A 78 1.85 -14.19 -6.85
N VAL A 79 1.81 -14.24 -8.18
CA VAL A 79 0.73 -14.84 -8.99
C VAL A 79 1.22 -16.07 -9.75
N SER A 80 2.41 -16.00 -10.37
CA SER A 80 2.95 -17.07 -11.21
C SER A 80 3.63 -18.19 -10.42
N GLY A 81 4.03 -17.94 -9.18
CA GLY A 81 4.85 -18.85 -8.37
C GLY A 81 6.30 -18.98 -8.84
N GLN A 82 6.69 -18.30 -9.92
CA GLN A 82 8.02 -18.38 -10.49
C GLN A 82 8.84 -17.13 -10.12
N PRO A 83 10.04 -17.28 -9.54
CA PRO A 83 10.85 -16.16 -9.12
C PRO A 83 11.66 -15.64 -10.31
N THR A 84 11.05 -14.87 -11.20
CA THR A 84 11.73 -14.29 -12.36
C THR A 84 11.70 -12.77 -12.29
N CYS A 85 12.83 -12.13 -12.57
CA CYS A 85 12.91 -10.68 -12.69
C CYS A 85 12.41 -10.24 -14.07
N ALA A 86 11.16 -9.75 -14.14
CA ALA A 86 10.54 -9.31 -15.38
C ALA A 86 9.35 -8.38 -15.11
N GLY A 87 9.04 -7.52 -16.09
CA GLY A 87 7.87 -6.64 -16.05
C GLY A 87 8.15 -5.32 -15.34
N ARG A 88 7.11 -4.76 -14.70
CA ARG A 88 7.16 -3.46 -14.01
C ARG A 88 6.92 -3.65 -12.52
N PHE A 89 7.44 -2.76 -11.68
CA PHE A 89 7.14 -2.78 -10.24
C PHE A 89 5.64 -2.70 -9.95
N ALA A 90 4.83 -2.15 -10.86
CA ALA A 90 3.37 -2.17 -10.73
C ALA A 90 2.78 -3.59 -10.75
N ASP A 91 3.45 -4.54 -11.42
CA ASP A 91 2.99 -5.94 -11.57
C ASP A 91 3.37 -6.82 -10.36
N GLY A 92 4.15 -6.27 -9.42
CA GLY A 92 4.70 -6.97 -8.26
C GLY A 92 6.22 -6.92 -8.25
N TRP A 93 6.81 -7.38 -7.15
CA TRP A 93 8.25 -7.43 -7.00
C TRP A 93 8.69 -8.50 -6.00
N ILE A 94 9.95 -8.89 -6.10
CA ILE A 94 10.59 -9.84 -5.19
C ILE A 94 11.89 -9.25 -4.67
N VAL A 95 12.25 -9.65 -3.45
CA VAL A 95 13.56 -9.41 -2.83
C VAL A 95 14.24 -10.76 -2.69
N PHE A 96 15.43 -10.90 -3.24
CA PHE A 96 16.19 -12.15 -3.22
C PHE A 96 17.70 -11.88 -3.06
N THR A 97 18.42 -12.85 -2.51
CA THR A 97 19.89 -12.78 -2.46
C THR A 97 20.45 -12.95 -3.86
N ASN A 98 21.37 -12.13 -4.30
CA ASN A 98 21.96 -12.19 -5.65
C ASN A 98 23.47 -12.40 -5.51
N ARG A 99 23.88 -13.64 -5.26
CA ARG A 99 25.25 -13.94 -4.82
C ARG A 99 26.27 -13.73 -5.95
N ASN A 100 25.87 -13.99 -7.18
CA ASN A 100 26.68 -13.90 -8.39
C ASN A 100 26.62 -12.51 -9.08
N ARG A 101 25.72 -11.62 -8.65
CA ARG A 101 25.53 -10.24 -9.11
C ARG A 101 25.05 -10.11 -10.57
N ASP A 102 24.33 -11.09 -11.09
CA ASP A 102 23.80 -11.01 -12.46
C ASP A 102 22.37 -10.45 -12.54
N GLY A 103 21.65 -10.41 -11.40
CA GLY A 103 20.28 -9.90 -11.34
C GLY A 103 19.23 -10.91 -11.83
N VAL A 104 19.65 -12.17 -12.00
CA VAL A 104 18.81 -13.32 -12.28
C VAL A 104 18.60 -14.08 -10.97
N VAL A 105 17.47 -14.76 -10.83
CA VAL A 105 17.24 -15.61 -9.66
C VAL A 105 17.69 -17.02 -10.00
N ASP A 106 18.78 -17.46 -9.38
CA ASP A 106 19.30 -18.81 -9.52
C ASP A 106 18.78 -19.74 -8.42
N ALA A 107 17.99 -20.76 -8.77
CA ALA A 107 17.39 -21.67 -7.79
C ALA A 107 18.42 -22.45 -6.92
N GLU A 108 19.67 -22.54 -7.36
CA GLU A 108 20.74 -23.27 -6.65
C GLU A 108 21.54 -22.37 -5.69
N SER A 109 21.70 -21.08 -5.99
CA SER A 109 22.55 -20.17 -5.21
C SER A 109 21.81 -19.03 -4.52
N ASP A 110 20.61 -18.72 -4.98
CA ASP A 110 19.83 -17.58 -4.53
C ASP A 110 18.59 -18.01 -3.74
N GLU A 111 18.26 -17.21 -2.74
CA GLU A 111 17.09 -17.37 -1.90
C GLU A 111 16.15 -16.19 -2.09
N VAL A 112 14.88 -16.46 -2.42
CA VAL A 112 13.84 -15.43 -2.39
C VAL A 112 13.46 -15.16 -0.94
N ILE A 113 13.83 -13.98 -0.46
CA ILE A 113 13.56 -13.53 0.90
C ILE A 113 12.07 -13.17 1.04
N ARG A 114 11.51 -12.44 0.07
CA ARG A 114 10.11 -12.04 0.10
C ARG A 114 9.55 -11.69 -1.26
N ALA A 115 8.30 -12.08 -1.50
CA ALA A 115 7.50 -11.67 -2.65
C ALA A 115 6.40 -10.68 -2.24
N PHE A 116 6.14 -9.71 -3.11
CA PHE A 116 5.13 -8.67 -2.93
C PHE A 116 4.16 -8.71 -4.12
N ALA A 117 2.86 -8.73 -3.81
CA ALA A 117 1.82 -8.70 -4.82
C ALA A 117 1.77 -7.37 -5.57
N ALA A 118 1.25 -7.43 -6.81
CA ALA A 118 1.00 -6.29 -7.67
C ALA A 118 0.28 -5.14 -6.97
N LEU A 119 0.45 -3.94 -7.52
CA LEU A 119 -0.36 -2.81 -7.10
C LEU A 119 -1.83 -3.04 -7.50
N PRO A 120 -2.79 -2.49 -6.75
CA PRO A 120 -4.18 -2.51 -7.17
C PRO A 120 -4.37 -1.80 -8.52
N THR A 121 -5.49 -2.07 -9.19
CA THR A 121 -5.83 -1.40 -10.44
C THR A 121 -5.93 0.13 -10.25
N GLY A 122 -5.49 0.88 -11.26
CA GLY A 122 -5.49 2.36 -11.22
C GLY A 122 -4.25 2.98 -10.57
N TYR A 123 -3.30 2.19 -10.08
CA TYR A 123 -2.02 2.67 -9.55
C TYR A 123 -0.89 2.36 -10.54
N SER A 124 0.10 3.25 -10.60
CA SER A 124 1.30 3.07 -11.42
C SER A 124 2.53 3.58 -10.67
N LEU A 125 3.67 2.96 -10.92
CA LEU A 125 4.98 3.41 -10.46
C LEU A 125 5.80 3.84 -11.67
N THR A 126 6.30 5.05 -11.61
CA THR A 126 7.06 5.67 -12.69
C THR A 126 8.33 6.31 -12.14
N ASN A 127 9.20 6.74 -13.04
CA ASN A 127 10.27 7.67 -12.67
C ASN A 127 9.68 9.00 -12.19
N LEU A 128 10.51 9.84 -11.55
CA LEU A 128 10.08 11.13 -11.00
C LEU A 128 9.40 12.06 -12.04
N ALA A 129 9.82 11.96 -13.31
CA ALA A 129 9.24 12.74 -14.40
C ALA A 129 7.88 12.18 -14.91
N GLY A 130 7.44 11.01 -14.45
CA GLY A 130 6.19 10.37 -14.88
C GLY A 130 6.23 9.79 -16.30
N THR A 131 7.40 9.77 -16.94
CA THR A 131 7.56 9.45 -18.37
C THR A 131 7.77 7.96 -18.65
N ARG A 132 8.26 7.20 -17.66
CA ARG A 132 8.66 5.80 -17.82
C ARG A 132 8.18 4.99 -16.64
N ALA A 133 7.67 3.80 -16.91
CA ALA A 133 7.35 2.84 -15.86
C ALA A 133 8.62 2.41 -15.13
N ALA A 134 8.53 2.20 -13.82
CA ALA A 134 9.64 1.66 -13.05
C ALA A 134 9.79 0.16 -13.34
N SER A 135 10.90 -0.23 -13.96
CA SER A 135 11.23 -1.62 -14.33
C SER A 135 12.66 -2.03 -13.96
N ASP A 136 13.52 -1.09 -13.62
CA ASP A 136 14.94 -1.39 -13.42
C ASP A 136 15.17 -2.00 -12.02
N PRO A 137 15.88 -3.14 -11.92
CA PRO A 137 16.17 -3.76 -10.63
C PRO A 137 17.10 -2.89 -9.78
N ILE A 138 16.97 -3.01 -8.47
CA ILE A 138 17.78 -2.29 -7.48
C ILE A 138 18.57 -3.31 -6.67
N THR A 139 19.89 -3.26 -6.76
CA THR A 139 20.78 -4.16 -6.02
C THR A 139 21.50 -3.38 -4.92
N TYR A 140 21.43 -3.90 -3.70
CA TYR A 140 22.20 -3.42 -2.56
C TYR A 140 23.40 -4.33 -2.34
N LEU A 141 24.55 -3.71 -2.07
CA LEU A 141 25.78 -4.39 -1.71
C LEU A 141 25.93 -4.44 -0.17
N PRO A 142 26.82 -5.29 0.36
CA PRO A 142 27.04 -5.41 1.81
C PRO A 142 27.46 -4.11 2.52
N ASP A 143 27.97 -3.12 1.79
CA ASP A 143 28.40 -1.82 2.27
C ASP A 143 27.27 -0.77 2.38
N GLY A 144 26.07 -1.05 1.84
CA GLY A 144 24.82 -0.30 2.08
C GLY A 144 24.32 0.63 0.99
#